data_AF-A0A353RNE4-F1
#
_entry.id   AF-A0A353RNE4-F1
#
_cell.length_a   1.000
_cell.length_b   1.000
_cell.length_c   1.000
_cell.angle_alpha   90.00
_cell.angle_beta   90.00
_cell.angle_gamma   90.00
#
_symmetry.space_group_name_H-M   'P 1'
#
loop_
_entity.id
_entity.type
_entity.pdbx_description
1 polymer ?
#
loop_
_entity_poly.entity_id
_entity_poly.type
_entity_poly.pdbx_seq_one_letter_code
_entity_poly.pdbx_strand_id
1 'polypeptide(L)'
;MNIPLFYLLVLLICAPVQAYAQDRPYYTGSELSNPASHDGQLSPVVGVHNVQVMRANREHPDASNGFGWTYNHQPMLAYWNGKYYLEYLSDEVGEHIPPSQTFLMTSEDGYSWKGPVVLFPPYDVPDGFTKPENKNVAKGLQAIMHQRVGFYVSTSDRLIAMGYYGIALDDKDDPNDGNGIGRVVREIRKDGSLGPIYFIRYNHQFNEENTHYPYFEKSRDREFVKACREILN
;
A
#
# COMPACT_ATOMS: atom_id res chain seq x y z
N MET A 1 -46.51 56.88 3.38
CA MET A 1 -45.10 56.72 3.81
C MET A 1 -44.55 55.54 3.02
N ASN A 2 -43.94 55.82 1.87
CA ASN A 2 -43.54 54.81 0.89
C ASN A 2 -42.25 54.14 1.34
N ILE A 3 -42.34 52.89 1.79
CA ILE A 3 -41.15 52.04 1.95
C ILE A 3 -40.59 51.85 0.54
N PRO A 4 -39.36 52.32 0.24
CA PRO A 4 -38.85 52.24 -1.12
C PRO A 4 -38.68 50.78 -1.50
N LEU A 5 -39.15 50.43 -2.71
CA LEU A 5 -39.13 49.10 -3.34
C LEU A 5 -37.76 48.41 -3.26
N PHE A 6 -36.70 49.18 -3.00
CA PHE A 6 -35.33 48.73 -2.78
C PHE A 6 -35.16 47.79 -1.58
N TYR A 7 -35.91 47.98 -0.49
CA TYR A 7 -35.78 47.12 0.70
C TYR A 7 -36.44 45.74 0.53
N LEU A 8 -37.46 45.64 -0.35
CA LEU A 8 -38.12 44.37 -0.64
C LEU A 8 -37.22 43.44 -1.48
N LEU A 9 -36.33 44.01 -2.31
CA LEU A 9 -35.41 43.26 -3.15
C LEU A 9 -34.25 42.64 -2.35
N VAL A 10 -33.80 43.30 -1.29
CA VAL A 10 -32.70 42.80 -0.44
C VAL A 10 -33.13 41.60 0.41
N LEU A 11 -34.40 41.54 0.82
CA LEU A 11 -34.96 40.40 1.59
C LEU A 11 -35.17 39.14 0.74
N LEU A 12 -35.25 39.25 -0.59
CA LEU A 12 -35.36 38.13 -1.52
C LEU A 12 -34.01 37.47 -1.88
N ILE A 13 -32.89 38.09 -1.50
CA ILE A 13 -31.54 37.54 -1.74
C ILE A 13 -31.08 36.64 -0.57
N CYS A 14 -31.75 36.70 0.58
CA CYS A 14 -31.58 35.74 1.67
C CYS A 14 -32.50 34.52 1.51
N ALA A 15 -32.58 33.94 0.31
CA ALA A 15 -33.04 32.56 0.20
C ALA A 15 -32.12 31.71 1.08
N PRO A 16 -32.66 30.86 1.98
CA PRO A 16 -31.83 29.94 2.73
C PRO A 16 -31.14 29.06 1.69
N VAL A 17 -29.83 29.26 1.52
CA VAL A 17 -28.96 28.24 0.94
C VAL A 17 -29.19 27.04 1.85
N GLN A 18 -29.97 26.07 1.37
CA GLN A 18 -30.01 24.76 2.02
C GLN A 18 -28.56 24.28 2.04
N ALA A 19 -27.94 24.37 3.21
CA ALA A 19 -26.70 23.68 3.46
C ALA A 19 -27.04 22.20 3.29
N TYR A 20 -26.68 21.64 2.13
CA TYR A 20 -26.62 20.21 1.96
C TYR A 20 -25.58 19.74 2.98
N ALA A 21 -26.04 19.29 4.14
CA ALA A 21 -25.21 18.46 5.00
C ALA A 21 -24.73 17.33 4.09
N GLN A 22 -23.43 17.24 3.88
CA GLN A 22 -22.87 16.12 3.15
C GLN A 22 -23.29 14.87 3.94
N ASP A 23 -24.12 14.02 3.34
CA ASP A 23 -24.36 12.68 3.85
C ASP A 23 -22.99 12.00 3.94
N ARG A 24 -22.51 11.81 5.18
CA ARG A 24 -21.23 11.17 5.46
C ARG A 24 -21.49 9.74 5.91
N PRO A 25 -20.55 8.80 5.72
CA PRO A 25 -20.62 7.52 6.41
C PRO A 25 -20.77 7.75 7.92
N TYR A 26 -21.79 7.15 8.53
CA TYR A 26 -22.08 7.25 9.96
C TYR A 26 -22.65 5.92 10.48
N TYR A 27 -22.42 5.63 11.77
CA TYR A 27 -22.94 4.44 12.45
C TYR A 27 -24.02 4.88 13.46
N THR A 28 -25.21 4.29 13.36
CA THR A 28 -26.37 4.59 14.22
C THR A 28 -26.84 3.40 15.05
N GLY A 29 -26.13 2.27 14.98
CA GLY A 29 -26.44 1.13 15.82
C GLY A 29 -26.15 1.41 17.29
N SER A 30 -26.78 0.65 18.17
CA SER A 30 -26.55 0.72 19.62
C SER A 30 -25.53 -0.30 20.12
N GLU A 31 -24.98 -1.13 19.23
CA GLU A 31 -24.03 -2.19 19.59
C GLU A 31 -22.65 -1.59 19.83
N LEU A 32 -22.01 -2.00 20.92
CA LEU A 32 -20.67 -1.54 21.30
C LEU A 32 -19.77 -2.76 21.51
N SER A 33 -18.52 -2.67 21.06
CA SER A 33 -17.50 -3.67 21.35
C SER A 33 -16.96 -3.49 22.77
N ASN A 34 -16.93 -4.56 23.57
CA ASN A 34 -16.31 -4.56 24.89
C ASN A 34 -14.81 -4.85 24.81
N PRO A 35 -13.92 -3.88 25.05
CA PRO A 35 -12.47 -4.08 24.92
C PRO A 35 -11.87 -5.04 25.96
N ALA A 36 -12.62 -5.44 26.98
CA ALA A 36 -12.19 -6.45 27.96
C ALA A 36 -12.35 -7.90 27.45
N SER A 37 -13.05 -8.12 26.33
CA SER A 37 -13.19 -9.43 25.68
C SER A 37 -12.47 -9.44 24.34
N HIS A 38 -11.76 -10.53 24.01
CA HIS A 38 -11.05 -10.64 22.73
C HIS A 38 -12.00 -10.58 21.51
N ASP A 39 -13.23 -11.09 21.66
CA ASP A 39 -14.27 -11.06 20.64
C ASP A 39 -15.18 -9.82 20.73
N GLY A 40 -14.90 -8.92 21.67
CA GLY A 40 -15.74 -7.74 21.92
C GLY A 40 -17.14 -8.05 22.45
N GLN A 41 -17.45 -9.30 22.80
CA GLN A 41 -18.82 -9.82 23.03
C GLN A 41 -19.73 -9.65 21.81
N LEU A 42 -19.15 -9.59 20.62
CA LEU A 42 -19.88 -9.46 19.37
C LEU A 42 -20.24 -10.85 18.85
N SER A 43 -21.52 -11.06 18.55
CA SER A 43 -21.94 -12.30 17.91
C SER A 43 -21.42 -12.35 16.47
N PRO A 44 -20.74 -13.43 16.04
CA PRO A 44 -20.27 -13.52 14.67
C PRO A 44 -21.45 -13.67 13.72
N VAL A 45 -21.33 -13.07 12.53
CA VAL A 45 -22.26 -13.37 11.43
C VAL A 45 -22.07 -14.81 10.95
N VAL A 46 -23.16 -15.47 10.53
CA VAL A 46 -23.12 -16.87 10.09
C VAL A 46 -22.21 -17.05 8.87
N GLY A 47 -21.36 -18.08 8.89
CA GLY A 47 -20.56 -18.49 7.73
C GLY A 47 -19.19 -17.81 7.60
N VAL A 48 -18.72 -17.07 8.61
CA VAL A 48 -17.34 -16.54 8.63
C VAL A 48 -16.34 -17.69 8.77
N HIS A 49 -15.35 -17.73 7.87
CA HIS A 49 -14.21 -18.64 7.96
C HIS A 49 -12.93 -17.82 8.15
N ASN A 50 -12.23 -18.04 9.27
CA ASN A 50 -10.92 -17.44 9.52
C ASN A 50 -9.82 -18.38 9.00
N VAL A 51 -9.24 -18.05 7.85
CA VAL A 51 -8.17 -18.84 7.22
C VAL A 51 -6.82 -18.19 7.47
N GLN A 52 -5.92 -18.90 8.16
CA GLN A 52 -4.53 -18.47 8.29
C GLN A 52 -3.76 -18.80 7.00
N VAL A 53 -3.26 -17.77 6.33
CA VAL A 53 -2.57 -17.91 5.04
C VAL A 53 -1.06 -18.00 5.18
N MET A 54 -0.49 -17.47 6.26
CA MET A 54 0.94 -17.53 6.57
C MET A 54 1.12 -17.59 8.10
N ARG A 55 2.07 -18.41 8.55
CA ARG A 55 2.43 -18.57 9.96
C ARG A 55 3.94 -18.39 10.13
N ALA A 56 4.34 -17.29 10.77
CA ALA A 56 5.75 -17.01 11.04
C ALA A 56 6.40 -18.11 11.90
N ASN A 57 7.65 -18.44 11.59
CA ASN A 57 8.44 -19.43 12.33
C ASN A 57 9.94 -19.18 12.09
N ARG A 58 10.60 -18.52 13.05
CA ARG A 58 12.01 -18.15 12.92
C ARG A 58 12.94 -19.34 13.08
N GLU A 59 12.59 -20.28 13.94
CA GLU A 59 13.39 -21.47 14.26
C GLU A 59 13.42 -22.48 13.10
N HIS A 60 12.39 -22.46 12.26
CA HIS A 60 12.27 -23.34 11.09
C HIS A 60 11.92 -22.52 9.83
N PRO A 61 12.88 -21.73 9.30
CA PRO A 61 12.63 -20.90 8.12
C PRO A 61 12.36 -21.78 6.91
N ASP A 62 11.30 -21.45 6.18
CA ASP A 62 10.86 -22.15 4.98
C ASP A 62 10.26 -21.16 3.98
N ALA A 63 10.23 -21.51 2.69
CA ALA A 63 9.61 -20.66 1.68
C ALA A 63 8.13 -20.38 2.00
N SER A 64 7.40 -21.33 2.60
CA SER A 64 5.98 -21.16 2.97
C SER A 64 5.74 -20.16 4.10
N ASN A 65 6.76 -19.81 4.89
CA ASN A 65 6.65 -18.90 6.04
C ASN A 65 7.43 -17.60 5.88
N GLY A 66 7.75 -17.22 4.63
CA GLY A 66 8.49 -15.98 4.36
C GLY A 66 9.95 -16.06 4.82
N PHE A 67 10.57 -17.25 4.74
CA PHE A 67 11.96 -17.49 5.13
C PHE A 67 12.26 -17.18 6.61
N GLY A 68 11.25 -17.36 7.48
CA GLY A 68 11.35 -17.20 8.93
C GLY A 68 11.22 -15.77 9.44
N TRP A 69 10.87 -14.81 8.59
CA TRP A 69 10.66 -13.42 8.98
C TRP A 69 9.40 -13.30 9.86
N THR A 70 9.53 -12.59 10.98
CA THR A 70 8.48 -12.59 12.01
C THR A 70 7.66 -11.31 12.06
N TYR A 71 8.14 -10.22 11.45
CA TYR A 71 7.30 -9.05 11.22
C TYR A 71 6.65 -9.18 9.85
N ASN A 72 5.32 -9.23 9.84
CA ASN A 72 4.52 -9.41 8.63
C ASN A 72 3.25 -8.57 8.80
N HIS A 73 3.04 -7.60 7.93
CA HIS A 73 1.97 -6.63 8.14
C HIS A 73 1.41 -6.09 6.83
N GLN A 74 0.36 -5.27 6.95
CA GLN A 74 -0.17 -4.43 5.88
C GLN A 74 -0.56 -5.20 4.60
N PRO A 75 -1.57 -6.09 4.68
CA PRO A 75 -2.02 -6.85 3.53
C PRO A 75 -2.78 -5.99 2.51
N MET A 76 -2.58 -6.29 1.23
CA MET A 76 -3.36 -5.78 0.10
C MET A 76 -3.97 -6.96 -0.63
N LEU A 77 -5.20 -6.85 -1.10
CA LEU A 77 -5.91 -7.96 -1.75
C LEU A 77 -6.50 -7.52 -3.10
N ALA A 78 -6.33 -8.35 -4.12
CA ALA A 78 -7.01 -8.23 -5.40
C ALA A 78 -7.58 -9.58 -5.83
N TYR A 79 -8.62 -9.54 -6.67
CA TYR A 79 -9.11 -10.71 -7.39
C TYR A 79 -9.01 -10.42 -8.89
N TRP A 80 -8.29 -11.27 -9.61
CA TRP A 80 -8.07 -11.08 -11.04
C TRP A 80 -7.91 -12.43 -11.74
N ASN A 81 -8.50 -12.56 -12.93
CA ASN A 81 -8.39 -13.75 -13.76
C ASN A 81 -8.64 -15.09 -13.01
N GLY A 82 -9.67 -15.11 -12.16
CA GLY A 82 -10.08 -16.31 -11.41
C GLY A 82 -9.30 -16.56 -10.11
N LYS A 83 -8.42 -15.65 -9.68
CA LYS A 83 -7.50 -15.86 -8.56
C LYS A 83 -7.47 -14.68 -7.60
N TYR A 84 -7.32 -14.99 -6.31
CA TYR A 84 -6.90 -14.05 -5.29
C TYR A 84 -5.40 -13.80 -5.36
N TYR A 85 -5.02 -12.54 -5.20
CA TYR A 85 -3.65 -12.06 -5.06
C TYR A 85 -3.56 -11.31 -3.74
N LEU A 86 -2.76 -11.83 -2.82
CA LEU A 86 -2.51 -11.24 -1.51
C LEU A 86 -1.06 -10.76 -1.47
N GLU A 87 -0.87 -9.45 -1.35
CA GLU A 87 0.43 -8.83 -1.09
C GLU A 87 0.53 -8.48 0.39
N TYR A 88 1.71 -8.61 0.98
CA TYR A 88 2.01 -8.08 2.32
C TYR A 88 3.49 -7.72 2.43
N LEU A 89 3.82 -6.74 3.26
CA LEU A 89 5.21 -6.42 3.58
C LEU A 89 5.71 -7.27 4.75
N SER A 90 7.00 -7.52 4.76
CA SER A 90 7.66 -8.25 5.83
C SER A 90 9.03 -7.64 6.09
N ASP A 91 9.39 -7.62 7.36
CA ASP A 91 10.72 -7.29 7.87
C ASP A 91 11.18 -8.47 8.73
N GLU A 92 12.49 -8.65 8.90
CA GLU A 92 13.01 -9.86 9.56
C GLU A 92 12.48 -10.03 10.99
N VAL A 93 12.44 -8.93 11.76
CA VAL A 93 12.14 -8.98 13.20
C VAL A 93 11.13 -7.95 13.72
N GLY A 94 11.03 -6.76 13.12
CA GLY A 94 10.19 -5.68 13.65
C GLY A 94 9.94 -4.57 12.64
N GLU A 95 8.94 -3.75 12.93
CA GLU A 95 8.53 -2.62 12.09
C GLU A 95 9.68 -1.62 11.92
N HIS A 96 9.96 -1.24 10.66
CA HIS A 96 10.97 -0.25 10.28
C HIS A 96 12.41 -0.68 10.61
N ILE A 97 12.64 -1.97 10.83
CA ILE A 97 13.97 -2.54 11.04
C ILE A 97 14.36 -3.30 9.76
N PRO A 98 15.32 -2.78 8.97
CA PRO A 98 15.74 -3.46 7.76
C PRO A 98 16.40 -4.81 8.08
N PRO A 99 16.38 -5.80 7.16
CA PRO A 99 15.86 -5.74 5.80
C PRO A 99 14.33 -5.74 5.72
N SER A 100 13.77 -5.14 4.66
CA SER A 100 12.33 -5.10 4.40
C SER A 100 12.04 -5.46 2.94
N GLN A 101 10.97 -6.21 2.70
CA GLN A 101 10.54 -6.64 1.37
C GLN A 101 9.03 -6.84 1.30
N THR A 102 8.52 -7.06 0.10
CA THR A 102 7.09 -7.35 -0.13
C THR A 102 6.92 -8.72 -0.77
N PHE A 103 6.01 -9.51 -0.22
CA PHE A 103 5.63 -10.83 -0.72
C PHE A 103 4.30 -10.81 -1.47
N LEU A 104 4.13 -11.78 -2.37
CA LEU A 104 2.88 -12.11 -3.04
C LEU A 104 2.50 -13.57 -2.76
N MET A 105 1.24 -13.81 -2.45
CA MET A 105 0.61 -15.13 -2.37
C MET A 105 -0.60 -15.17 -3.30
N THR A 106 -0.94 -16.35 -3.80
CA THR A 106 -2.11 -16.53 -4.68
C THR A 106 -2.96 -17.73 -4.30
N SER A 107 -4.25 -17.65 -4.57
CA SER A 107 -5.21 -18.74 -4.33
C SER A 107 -6.34 -18.71 -5.37
N GLU A 108 -6.82 -19.87 -5.78
CA GLU A 108 -7.98 -20.01 -6.68
C GLU A 108 -9.30 -20.08 -5.91
N ASP A 109 -9.28 -20.55 -4.66
CA ASP A 109 -10.46 -20.85 -3.84
C ASP A 109 -10.56 -20.00 -2.56
N GLY A 110 -9.50 -19.29 -2.18
CA GLY A 110 -9.38 -18.54 -0.93
C GLY A 110 -8.99 -19.39 0.30
N TYR A 111 -8.81 -20.70 0.14
CA TYR A 111 -8.45 -21.65 1.21
C TYR A 111 -7.05 -22.22 1.02
N SER A 112 -6.73 -22.58 -0.22
CA SER A 112 -5.46 -23.20 -0.62
C SER A 112 -4.57 -22.12 -1.22
N TRP A 113 -3.52 -21.73 -0.49
CA TRP A 113 -2.62 -20.65 -0.90
C TRP A 113 -1.26 -21.19 -1.33
N LYS A 114 -0.75 -20.68 -2.44
CA LYS A 114 0.66 -20.86 -2.82
C LYS A 114 1.51 -20.02 -1.89
N GLY A 115 2.62 -20.59 -1.42
CA GLY A 115 3.56 -19.92 -0.52
C GLY A 115 4.08 -18.59 -1.07
N PRO A 116 4.57 -17.70 -0.19
CA PRO A 116 4.96 -16.35 -0.56
C PRO A 116 6.13 -16.35 -1.55
N VAL A 117 6.02 -15.51 -2.58
CA VAL A 117 7.10 -15.20 -3.51
C VAL A 117 7.48 -13.72 -3.37
N VAL A 118 8.77 -13.40 -3.48
CA VAL A 118 9.23 -12.01 -3.36
C VAL A 118 8.70 -11.20 -4.56
N LEU A 119 7.79 -10.28 -4.27
CA LEU A 119 7.18 -9.38 -5.25
C LEU A 119 8.09 -8.17 -5.49
N PHE A 120 8.55 -7.54 -4.41
CA PHE A 120 9.54 -6.48 -4.41
C PHE A 120 10.63 -6.81 -3.37
N PRO A 121 11.90 -6.95 -3.80
CA PRO A 121 12.99 -7.38 -2.91
C PRO A 121 13.49 -6.22 -2.04
N PRO A 122 14.39 -6.50 -1.08
CA PRO A 122 15.14 -5.44 -0.39
C PRO A 122 15.86 -4.52 -1.38
N TYR A 123 15.97 -3.25 -1.01
CA TYR A 123 16.57 -2.21 -1.84
C TYR A 123 17.59 -1.42 -1.03
N ASP A 124 18.79 -1.22 -1.58
CA ASP A 124 19.86 -0.52 -0.86
C ASP A 124 19.65 1.00 -0.90
N VAL A 125 19.77 1.64 0.26
CA VAL A 125 19.80 3.10 0.38
C VAL A 125 21.19 3.58 -0.03
N PRO A 126 21.32 4.63 -0.87
CA PRO A 126 22.63 5.16 -1.22
C PRO A 126 23.44 5.59 0.01
N ASP A 127 24.69 5.12 0.08
CA ASP A 127 25.64 5.56 1.09
C ASP A 127 25.79 7.09 1.06
N GLY A 128 25.75 7.71 2.24
CA GLY A 128 25.79 9.17 2.38
C GLY A 128 24.42 9.85 2.40
N PHE A 129 23.31 9.12 2.22
CA PHE A 129 21.96 9.69 2.38
C PHE A 129 21.75 10.22 3.82
N THR A 130 21.10 11.38 3.93
CA THR A 130 20.78 12.04 5.20
C THR A 130 19.36 12.61 5.17
N LYS A 131 18.79 12.84 6.35
CA LYS A 131 17.52 13.56 6.53
C LYS A 131 17.74 14.84 7.33
N PRO A 132 16.96 15.92 7.08
CA PRO A 132 17.15 17.20 7.78
C PRO A 132 17.14 17.11 9.31
N GLU A 133 16.27 16.27 9.88
CA GLU A 133 16.07 16.15 11.33
C GLU A 133 16.77 14.91 11.94
N ASN A 134 17.59 14.20 11.15
CA ASN A 134 18.31 13.02 11.61
C ASN A 134 19.83 13.22 11.43
N LYS A 135 20.60 12.97 12.49
CA LYS A 135 22.06 13.12 12.47
C LYS A 135 22.79 11.91 11.89
N ASN A 136 22.09 10.80 11.71
CA ASN A 136 22.63 9.58 11.13
C ASN A 136 22.83 9.74 9.61
N VAL A 137 23.75 8.97 9.07
CA VAL A 137 24.08 8.93 7.64
C VAL A 137 23.99 7.49 7.19
N ALA A 138 23.28 7.24 6.10
CA ALA A 138 23.15 5.89 5.55
C ALA A 138 24.51 5.31 5.18
N LYS A 139 24.77 4.08 5.61
CA LYS A 139 25.96 3.31 5.22
C LYS A 139 25.63 1.81 5.26
N GLY A 140 25.56 1.18 4.09
CA GLY A 140 25.14 -0.21 3.96
C GLY A 140 23.73 -0.47 4.51
N LEU A 141 22.84 0.52 4.37
CA LEU A 141 21.48 0.50 4.89
C LEU A 141 20.52 -0.02 3.82
N GLN A 142 19.54 -0.84 4.21
CA GLN A 142 18.43 -1.22 3.34
C GLN A 142 17.18 -0.40 3.62
N ALA A 143 16.40 -0.15 2.58
CA ALA A 143 15.17 0.60 2.61
C ALA A 143 14.07 -0.19 3.33
N ILE A 144 13.05 0.53 3.79
CA ILE A 144 11.84 -0.04 4.40
C ILE A 144 10.72 -0.02 3.37
N MET A 145 10.07 -1.16 3.13
CA MET A 145 8.88 -1.20 2.27
C MET A 145 7.64 -0.77 3.05
N HIS A 146 6.81 0.08 2.46
CA HIS A 146 5.55 0.49 3.07
C HIS A 146 4.50 0.93 2.02
N GLN A 147 3.29 0.37 2.05
CA GLN A 147 2.25 0.58 1.04
C GLN A 147 0.87 0.74 1.66
N ARG A 148 0.05 1.64 1.12
CA ARG A 148 -1.40 1.70 1.43
C ARG A 148 -2.28 1.25 0.26
N VAL A 149 -1.65 0.80 -0.82
CA VAL A 149 -2.26 0.24 -2.03
C VAL A 149 -1.22 -0.68 -2.68
N GLY A 150 -1.62 -1.90 -3.02
CA GLY A 150 -0.73 -2.91 -3.63
C GLY A 150 -1.09 -3.26 -5.07
N PHE A 151 -2.34 -3.08 -5.50
CA PHE A 151 -2.81 -3.57 -6.80
C PHE A 151 -3.62 -2.55 -7.58
N TYR A 152 -3.53 -2.66 -8.91
CA TYR A 152 -4.38 -1.98 -9.87
C TYR A 152 -4.68 -2.90 -11.05
N VAL A 153 -5.95 -3.03 -11.44
CA VAL A 153 -6.36 -3.70 -12.67
C VAL A 153 -6.64 -2.63 -13.71
N SER A 154 -5.84 -2.59 -14.76
CA SER A 154 -5.95 -1.59 -15.83
C SER A 154 -7.16 -1.80 -16.73
N THR A 155 -7.48 -0.77 -17.51
CA THR A 155 -8.57 -0.82 -18.50
C THR A 155 -8.35 -1.87 -19.59
N SER A 156 -7.09 -2.28 -19.82
CA SER A 156 -6.70 -3.36 -20.74
C SER A 156 -6.55 -4.72 -20.07
N ASP A 157 -7.15 -4.91 -18.88
CA ASP A 157 -7.17 -6.18 -18.13
C ASP A 157 -5.76 -6.71 -17.80
N ARG A 158 -4.88 -5.81 -17.32
CA ARG A 158 -3.56 -6.16 -16.76
C ARG A 158 -3.50 -5.86 -15.28
N LEU A 159 -2.97 -6.79 -14.50
CA LEU A 159 -2.73 -6.64 -13.08
C LEU A 159 -1.36 -6.01 -12.84
N ILE A 160 -1.36 -4.79 -12.29
CA ILE A 160 -0.17 -4.06 -11.87
C ILE A 160 -0.08 -4.16 -10.35
N ALA A 161 1.05 -4.64 -9.86
CA ALA A 161 1.38 -4.58 -8.45
C ALA A 161 2.28 -3.38 -8.15
N MET A 162 2.23 -2.82 -6.94
CA MET A 162 2.98 -1.62 -6.59
C MET A 162 3.46 -1.60 -5.14
N GLY A 163 4.68 -1.10 -4.97
CA GLY A 163 5.40 -1.01 -3.70
C GLY A 163 5.94 0.40 -3.47
N TYR A 164 6.38 0.72 -2.27
CA TYR A 164 7.12 1.96 -2.02
C TYR A 164 8.28 1.70 -1.06
N TYR A 165 9.43 2.27 -1.38
CA TYR A 165 10.66 2.19 -0.58
C TYR A 165 10.85 3.50 0.19
N GLY A 166 10.63 3.45 1.49
CA GLY A 166 10.99 4.49 2.46
C GLY A 166 12.38 4.28 3.05
N ILE A 167 12.85 5.22 3.87
CA ILE A 167 14.15 5.15 4.52
C ILE A 167 13.97 5.42 6.01
N ALA A 168 14.44 4.51 6.86
CA ALA A 168 14.57 4.72 8.30
C ALA A 168 16.06 4.62 8.66
N LEU A 169 16.66 5.73 9.12
CA LEU A 169 18.08 5.81 9.48
C LEU A 169 18.38 5.26 10.88
N ASP A 170 17.35 5.04 11.70
CA ASP A 170 17.39 4.41 13.01
C ASP A 170 16.00 3.84 13.36
N ASP A 171 15.89 3.22 14.54
CA ASP A 171 14.69 2.52 15.01
C ASP A 171 13.49 3.43 15.30
N LYS A 172 13.66 4.76 15.31
CA LYS A 172 12.60 5.74 15.56
C LYS A 172 12.29 6.61 14.35
N ASP A 173 13.05 6.45 13.27
CA ASP A 173 12.88 7.23 12.06
C ASP A 173 11.66 6.75 11.26
N ASP A 174 10.94 7.70 10.65
CA ASP A 174 9.73 7.40 9.88
C ASP A 174 10.08 7.21 8.40
N PRO A 175 9.87 6.01 7.82
CA PRO A 175 10.09 5.78 6.39
C PRO A 175 9.04 6.48 5.49
N ASN A 176 7.97 7.03 6.05
CA ASN A 176 6.85 7.66 5.36
C ASN A 176 6.83 9.19 5.48
N ASP A 177 7.94 9.79 5.92
CA ASP A 177 8.12 11.23 6.14
C ASP A 177 8.21 12.09 4.85
N GLY A 178 8.05 11.47 3.67
CA GLY A 178 8.20 12.11 2.37
C GLY A 178 9.64 12.17 1.84
N ASN A 179 10.63 11.66 2.59
CA ASN A 179 12.04 11.64 2.21
C ASN A 179 12.54 10.24 1.79
N GLY A 180 11.63 9.30 1.51
CA GLY A 180 11.99 7.98 0.98
C GLY A 180 12.52 8.01 -0.45
N ILE A 181 12.63 6.84 -1.08
CA ILE A 181 13.21 6.64 -2.42
C ILE A 181 12.15 6.87 -3.51
N GLY A 182 11.05 6.12 -3.44
CA GLY A 182 10.01 6.20 -4.45
C GLY A 182 9.10 4.97 -4.52
N ARG A 183 8.08 5.09 -5.36
CA ARG A 183 7.09 4.05 -5.63
C ARG A 183 7.51 3.23 -6.84
N VAL A 184 7.43 1.91 -6.72
CA VAL A 184 7.73 0.95 -7.77
C VAL A 184 6.49 0.20 -8.22
N VAL A 185 6.54 -0.32 -9.45
CA VAL A 185 5.50 -1.13 -10.08
C VAL A 185 6.11 -2.30 -10.83
N ARG A 186 5.33 -3.38 -10.95
CA ARG A 186 5.58 -4.44 -11.93
C ARG A 186 4.27 -5.12 -12.33
N GLU A 187 4.24 -5.69 -13.53
CA GLU A 187 3.09 -6.46 -13.99
C GLU A 187 3.11 -7.89 -13.41
N ILE A 188 1.94 -8.38 -12.99
CA ILE A 188 1.68 -9.80 -12.75
C ILE A 188 0.94 -10.33 -13.99
N ARG A 189 1.57 -11.23 -14.75
CA ARG A 189 0.99 -11.76 -15.99
C ARG A 189 0.00 -12.89 -15.72
N LYS A 190 -0.83 -13.22 -16.73
CA LYS A 190 -1.86 -14.27 -16.63
C LYS A 190 -1.30 -15.65 -16.29
N ASP A 191 -0.07 -15.93 -16.70
CA ASP A 191 0.66 -17.17 -16.38
C ASP A 191 1.28 -17.18 -14.97
N GLY A 192 1.16 -16.08 -14.21
CA GLY A 192 1.75 -15.90 -12.88
C GLY A 192 3.19 -15.38 -12.91
N SER A 193 3.81 -15.21 -14.09
CA SER A 193 5.15 -14.62 -14.19
C SER A 193 5.12 -13.14 -13.83
N LEU A 194 6.21 -12.68 -13.21
CA LEU A 194 6.36 -11.28 -12.81
C LEU A 194 7.19 -10.51 -13.85
N GLY A 195 6.66 -9.39 -14.35
CA GLY A 195 7.39 -8.46 -15.20
C GLY A 195 8.54 -7.75 -14.47
N PRO A 196 9.43 -7.04 -15.17
CA PRO A 196 10.50 -6.27 -14.52
C PRO A 196 9.93 -5.19 -13.58
N ILE A 197 10.73 -4.80 -12.59
CA ILE A 197 10.40 -3.72 -11.65
C ILE A 197 10.79 -2.39 -12.26
N TYR A 198 9.92 -1.39 -12.12
CA TYR A 198 10.16 -0.02 -12.54
C TYR A 198 9.75 0.96 -11.45
N PHE A 199 10.39 2.13 -11.36
CA PHE A 199 9.82 3.25 -10.61
C PHE A 199 8.66 3.87 -11.39
N ILE A 200 7.52 4.07 -10.71
CA ILE A 200 6.38 4.85 -11.23
C ILE A 200 6.43 6.31 -10.75
N ARG A 201 7.08 6.56 -9.60
CA ARG A 201 7.24 7.90 -9.02
C ARG A 201 8.46 7.94 -8.11
N TYR A 202 9.30 8.96 -8.28
CA TYR A 202 10.41 9.25 -7.37
C TYR A 202 10.00 10.24 -6.29
N ASN A 203 10.66 10.16 -5.13
CA ASN A 203 10.68 11.25 -4.16
C ASN A 203 11.75 12.28 -4.54
N HIS A 204 11.71 13.43 -3.89
CA HIS A 204 12.38 14.66 -4.34
C HIS A 204 13.92 14.58 -4.51
N GLN A 205 14.61 13.68 -3.80
CA GLN A 205 16.06 13.49 -3.93
C GLN A 205 16.47 12.39 -4.93
N PHE A 206 15.49 11.67 -5.51
CA PHE A 206 15.73 10.51 -6.34
C PHE A 206 15.29 10.73 -7.79
N ASN A 207 15.99 10.08 -8.71
CA ASN A 207 15.73 10.13 -10.14
C ASN A 207 16.39 8.91 -10.85
N GLU A 208 16.35 8.90 -12.19
CA GLU A 208 16.91 7.81 -12.99
C GLU A 208 18.43 7.60 -12.84
N GLU A 209 19.18 8.61 -12.42
CA GLU A 209 20.65 8.57 -12.32
C GLU A 209 21.13 7.96 -11.00
N ASN A 210 20.29 7.94 -9.97
CA ASN A 210 20.65 7.50 -8.62
C ASN A 210 19.74 6.39 -8.06
N THR A 211 19.06 5.65 -8.95
CA THR A 211 18.21 4.51 -8.57
C THR A 211 18.53 3.25 -9.38
N HIS A 212 18.21 2.08 -8.82
CA HIS A 212 18.61 0.77 -9.38
C HIS A 212 17.58 0.17 -10.36
N TYR A 213 16.36 0.69 -10.38
CA TYR A 213 15.34 0.30 -11.34
C TYR A 213 15.04 1.43 -12.33
N PRO A 214 14.80 1.10 -13.60
CA PRO A 214 14.46 2.11 -14.59
C PRO A 214 13.10 2.76 -14.30
N TYR A 215 12.88 3.97 -14.80
CA TYR A 215 11.57 4.59 -14.80
C TYR A 215 10.61 3.85 -15.74
N PHE A 216 9.32 3.75 -15.38
CA PHE A 216 8.36 2.88 -16.07
C PHE A 216 8.22 3.16 -17.56
N GLU A 217 8.39 4.42 -17.98
CA GLU A 217 8.33 4.83 -19.39
C GLU A 217 9.47 4.26 -20.25
N LYS A 218 10.52 3.70 -19.65
CA LYS A 218 11.59 2.98 -20.36
C LYS A 218 11.19 1.57 -20.77
N SER A 219 10.05 1.05 -20.29
CA SER A 219 9.55 -0.26 -20.73
C SER A 219 9.25 -0.27 -22.22
N ARG A 220 9.58 -1.37 -22.89
CA ARG A 220 9.23 -1.59 -24.30
C ARG A 220 7.77 -2.05 -24.47
N ASP A 221 7.12 -2.50 -23.39
CA ASP A 221 5.71 -2.85 -23.39
C ASP A 221 4.86 -1.58 -23.25
N ARG A 222 4.29 -1.14 -24.38
CA ARG A 222 3.49 0.08 -24.45
C ARG A 222 2.18 -0.01 -23.64
N GLU A 223 1.60 -1.20 -23.52
CA GLU A 223 0.38 -1.41 -22.75
C GLU A 223 0.66 -1.39 -21.25
N PHE A 224 1.82 -1.90 -20.82
CA PHE A 224 2.29 -1.71 -19.44
C PHE A 224 2.50 -0.22 -19.12
N VAL A 225 3.15 0.54 -20.00
CA VAL A 225 3.35 2.00 -19.82
C VAL A 225 1.99 2.70 -19.71
N LYS A 226 1.02 2.34 -20.56
CA LYS A 226 -0.33 2.88 -20.52
C LYS A 226 -1.03 2.57 -19.19
N ALA A 227 -0.98 1.31 -18.73
CA ALA A 227 -1.54 0.90 -17.44
C ALA A 227 -0.93 1.68 -16.27
N CYS A 228 0.39 1.96 -16.30
CA CYS A 228 1.03 2.80 -15.29
C CYS A 228 0.56 4.26 -15.34
N ARG A 229 0.33 4.82 -16.53
CA ARG A 229 -0.24 6.18 -16.66
C ARG A 229 -1.67 6.26 -16.14
N GLU A 230 -2.46 5.20 -16.29
CA GLU A 230 -3.81 5.13 -15.72
C GLU A 230 -3.80 5.26 -14.19
N ILE A 231 -2.79 4.71 -13.51
CA ILE A 231 -2.62 4.85 -12.06
C ILE A 231 -2.31 6.31 -11.64
N LEU A 232 -1.67 7.08 -12.51
CA LEU A 232 -1.21 8.45 -12.22
C LEU A 232 -2.23 9.54 -12.56
N ASN A 233 -3.28 9.21 -13.31
CA ASN A 233 -4.34 10.13 -13.70
C ASN A 233 -5.43 10.23 -12.63
#